data_AF-A0A2A6EIS4-F1
#
_entry.id   AF-A0A2A6EIS4-F1
#
_cell.length_a   1.000
_cell.length_b   1.000
_cell.length_c   1.000
_cell.angle_alpha   90.00
_cell.angle_beta   90.00
_cell.angle_gamma   90.00
#
_symmetry.space_group_name_H-M   'P 1'
#
loop_
_entity.id
_entity.type
_entity.pdbx_description
1 polymer ?
#
loop_
_entity_poly.entity_id
_entity_poly.type
_entity_poly.pdbx_seq_one_letter_code
_entity_poly.pdbx_strand_id
1 'polypeptide(L)'
;MDNSYYILSKEQVSIERLHICTWEFSEESSFIEFGLEFSYESFTRDSVEFYLAAPFIKEGDTVTCLLNNLSDRDNARFIFNDVVKGIENVEDDPRDGSILSFEKRGKITVLPCDIKIDDGVISFKIKKPNRYDGNLYFRVLIKIGNDTIAIRKKGIAQTSYIYDFKINETRNLPQNIYELKKNKGLEICKVKKMFCLHAVPDNFVFSFLDSSKLKNIRKLESIAFQKYLPEIKSISKDCYNIMFLKDDDHDGKESYSLFSICTEETIGSKQIALAIGANILCSLLFAFSSLRYIKDSNIEWYCQIPWEYWGALSILVLLFIYLFTPLKKKF
;
A
#
# COMPACT_ATOMS: atom_id res chain seq x y z
N MET A 1 13.86 3.52 -7.05
CA MET A 1 13.86 3.01 -5.66
C MET A 1 14.20 1.54 -5.74
N ASP A 2 15.14 1.11 -4.90
CA ASP A 2 15.24 -0.31 -4.58
C ASP A 2 13.96 -0.68 -3.83
N ASN A 3 13.28 -1.76 -4.23
CA ASN A 3 12.05 -2.22 -3.58
C ASN A 3 12.21 -3.63 -3.00
N SER A 4 13.44 -3.93 -2.60
CA SER A 4 13.83 -5.20 -2.03
C SER A 4 13.71 -5.16 -0.51
N TYR A 5 13.06 -6.16 0.04
CA TYR A 5 12.83 -6.34 1.46
C TYR A 5 13.53 -7.62 1.88
N TYR A 6 14.24 -7.58 3.00
CA TYR A 6 14.97 -8.73 3.51
C TYR A 6 14.52 -9.01 4.93
N ILE A 7 14.14 -10.26 5.17
CA ILE A 7 13.85 -10.76 6.51
C ILE A 7 14.97 -11.70 6.88
N LEU A 8 15.69 -11.34 7.93
CA LEU A 8 16.89 -12.03 8.38
C LEU A 8 16.75 -12.45 9.83
N SER A 9 17.46 -13.50 10.23
CA SER A 9 17.57 -13.93 11.63
C SER A 9 18.94 -14.56 11.86
N LYS A 10 19.40 -14.59 13.12
CA LYS A 10 20.58 -15.40 13.50
C LYS A 10 20.20 -16.86 13.63
N GLU A 11 18.97 -17.12 14.07
CA GLU A 11 18.41 -18.46 14.16
C GLU A 11 17.92 -18.93 12.79
N GLN A 12 18.00 -20.22 12.53
CA GLN A 12 17.45 -20.82 11.32
C GLN A 12 15.92 -20.89 11.41
N VAL A 13 15.26 -19.77 11.11
CA VAL A 13 13.81 -19.63 11.21
C VAL A 13 13.15 -19.77 9.85
N SER A 14 12.13 -20.63 9.77
CA SER A 14 11.20 -20.65 8.65
C SER A 14 9.92 -19.90 9.01
N ILE A 15 9.57 -18.92 8.19
CA ILE A 15 8.34 -18.14 8.29
C ILE A 15 7.25 -18.93 7.58
N GLU A 16 6.29 -19.43 8.33
CA GLU A 16 5.14 -20.19 7.83
C GLU A 16 4.22 -19.30 6.98
N ARG A 17 4.00 -18.07 7.43
CA ARG A 17 3.19 -17.06 6.72
C ARG A 17 3.75 -15.66 6.94
N LEU A 18 3.97 -14.94 5.86
CA LEU A 18 4.28 -13.52 5.85
C LEU A 18 3.06 -12.73 5.37
N HIS A 19 2.53 -11.85 6.21
CA HIS A 19 1.52 -10.86 5.85
C HIS A 19 2.18 -9.51 5.64
N ILE A 20 1.89 -8.89 4.50
CA ILE A 20 2.21 -7.49 4.21
C ILE A 20 0.89 -6.78 3.95
N CYS A 21 0.60 -5.69 4.65
CA CYS A 21 -0.55 -4.85 4.33
C CYS A 21 -0.07 -3.43 4.06
N THR A 22 -0.44 -2.85 2.92
CA THR A 22 -0.10 -1.47 2.58
C THR A 22 -1.34 -0.60 2.67
N TRP A 23 -1.21 0.52 3.36
CA TRP A 23 -2.25 1.53 3.51
C TRP A 23 -1.73 2.82 2.90
N GLU A 24 -2.17 3.08 1.67
CA GLU A 24 -1.82 4.29 0.94
C GLU A 24 -3.03 5.23 0.98
N PHE A 25 -2.87 6.38 1.64
CA PHE A 25 -3.92 7.39 1.75
C PHE A 25 -3.59 8.61 0.91
N SER A 26 -4.61 9.31 0.42
CA SER A 26 -4.45 10.50 -0.42
C SER A 26 -4.00 11.73 0.37
N GLU A 27 -4.40 11.83 1.64
CA GLU A 27 -4.25 13.04 2.48
C GLU A 27 -3.52 12.79 3.82
N GLU A 28 -3.13 11.55 4.11
CA GLU A 28 -2.41 11.17 5.34
C GLU A 28 -1.10 10.44 5.00
N SER A 29 -0.26 10.25 6.02
CA SER A 29 0.92 9.38 5.93
C SER A 29 0.54 7.97 5.48
N SER A 30 1.41 7.33 4.70
CA SER A 30 1.23 5.92 4.35
C SER A 30 1.65 5.03 5.51
N PHE A 31 1.03 3.87 5.63
CA PHE A 31 1.38 2.88 6.62
C PHE A 31 1.59 1.51 5.99
N ILE A 32 2.52 0.75 6.53
CA ILE A 32 2.74 -0.63 6.11
C ILE A 32 2.80 -1.53 7.33
N GLU A 33 2.15 -2.68 7.24
CA GLU A 33 2.16 -3.69 8.28
C GLU A 33 2.93 -4.91 7.84
N PHE A 34 3.69 -5.48 8.77
CA PHE A 34 4.35 -6.77 8.61
C PHE A 34 3.86 -7.70 9.71
N GLY A 35 3.35 -8.87 9.31
CA GLY A 35 2.94 -9.93 10.22
C GLY A 35 3.67 -11.22 9.90
N LEU A 36 4.34 -11.81 10.87
CA LEU A 36 5.13 -13.03 10.67
C LEU A 36 4.58 -14.14 11.55
N GLU A 37 4.26 -15.27 10.92
CA GLU A 37 3.91 -16.52 11.59
C GLU A 37 5.09 -17.49 11.53
N PHE A 38 5.50 -18.04 12.67
CA PHE A 38 6.67 -18.93 12.77
C PHE A 38 6.47 -19.98 13.86
N SER A 39 7.28 -21.04 13.80
CA SER A 39 7.16 -22.17 14.71
C SER A 39 7.86 -21.92 16.05
N TYR A 40 7.37 -22.53 17.13
CA TYR A 40 8.01 -22.42 18.46
C TYR A 40 9.43 -23.03 18.48
N GLU A 41 9.68 -24.03 17.64
CA GLU A 41 11.00 -24.68 17.46
C GLU A 41 12.07 -23.71 16.93
N SER A 42 11.68 -22.53 16.47
CA SER A 42 12.60 -21.46 16.04
C SER A 42 13.44 -20.90 17.21
N PHE A 43 13.01 -21.10 18.46
CA PHE A 43 13.74 -20.66 19.64
C PHE A 43 14.88 -21.62 19.98
N THR A 44 16.10 -21.27 19.57
CA THR A 44 17.32 -21.94 20.05
C THR A 44 17.77 -21.43 21.43
N ARG A 45 17.25 -20.28 21.86
CA ARG A 45 17.51 -19.59 23.13
C ARG A 45 16.21 -19.03 23.71
N ASP A 46 16.29 -18.21 24.76
CA ASP A 46 15.14 -17.55 25.42
C ASP A 46 14.50 -16.42 24.58
N SER A 47 15.07 -16.12 23.42
CA SER A 47 14.50 -15.16 22.47
C SER A 47 14.93 -15.49 21.04
N VAL A 48 14.14 -15.05 20.08
CA VAL A 48 14.47 -15.04 18.65
C VAL A 48 14.51 -13.58 18.19
N GLU A 49 15.43 -13.26 17.28
CA GLU A 49 15.58 -11.90 16.77
C GLU A 49 15.45 -11.87 15.25
N PHE A 50 14.45 -11.16 14.77
CA PHE A 50 14.25 -10.90 13.34
C PHE A 50 14.78 -9.53 12.97
N TYR A 51 15.31 -9.40 11.78
CA TYR A 51 15.75 -8.14 11.20
C TYR A 51 15.02 -7.93 9.88
N LEU A 52 14.31 -6.82 9.77
CA LEU A 52 13.65 -6.37 8.55
C LEU A 52 14.42 -5.20 7.98
N ALA A 53 15.08 -5.44 6.85
CA ALA A 53 15.59 -4.37 6.02
C ALA A 53 14.55 -4.05 4.94
N ALA A 54 14.12 -2.79 4.88
CA ALA A 54 13.18 -2.28 3.91
C ALA A 54 13.66 -0.92 3.40
N PRO A 55 13.39 -0.58 2.13
CA PRO A 55 14.07 0.51 1.43
C PRO A 55 13.67 1.91 1.90
N PHE A 56 12.55 2.04 2.62
CA PHE A 56 12.04 3.32 3.11
C PHE A 56 12.33 3.57 4.59
N ILE A 57 12.87 2.58 5.32
CA ILE A 57 13.11 2.71 6.77
C ILE A 57 14.21 3.72 7.02
N LYS A 58 13.91 4.72 7.85
CA LYS A 58 14.85 5.74 8.30
C LYS A 58 14.96 5.72 9.82
N GLU A 59 16.08 6.20 10.33
CA GLU A 59 16.25 6.42 11.76
C GLU A 59 15.20 7.44 12.24
N GLY A 60 14.47 7.10 13.30
CA GLY A 60 13.37 7.93 13.83
C GLY A 60 11.97 7.59 13.29
N ASP A 61 11.84 6.62 12.37
CA ASP A 61 10.52 6.13 11.96
C ASP A 61 9.75 5.53 13.16
N THR A 62 8.43 5.64 13.13
CA THR A 62 7.59 5.09 14.19
C THR A 62 7.13 3.69 13.81
N VAL A 63 7.50 2.72 14.64
CA VAL A 63 7.10 1.32 14.50
C VAL A 63 6.39 0.86 15.76
N THR A 64 5.17 0.38 15.60
CA THR A 64 4.26 0.03 16.70
C THR A 64 3.94 -1.45 16.67
N CYS A 65 4.05 -2.14 17.82
CA CYS A 65 3.59 -3.52 17.96
C CYS A 65 2.05 -3.55 18.05
N LEU A 66 1.42 -4.43 17.26
CA LEU A 66 -0.04 -4.54 17.17
C LEU A 66 -0.64 -5.65 18.04
N LEU A 67 0.08 -6.11 19.08
CA LEU A 67 -0.43 -7.12 20.02
C LEU A 67 -1.79 -6.69 20.59
N ASN A 68 -1.86 -5.50 21.20
CA ASN A 68 -3.09 -5.01 21.83
C ASN A 68 -4.26 -4.94 20.83
N ASN A 69 -3.99 -4.55 19.59
CA ASN A 69 -5.00 -4.48 18.54
C ASN A 69 -5.51 -5.90 18.19
N LEU A 70 -4.63 -6.91 18.17
CA LEU A 70 -4.96 -8.30 17.85
C LEU A 70 -5.52 -9.10 19.03
N SER A 71 -5.33 -8.64 20.27
CA SER A 71 -5.94 -9.22 21.47
C SER A 71 -7.46 -8.92 21.59
N ASP A 72 -8.03 -8.18 20.64
CA ASP A 72 -9.48 -8.02 20.47
C ASP A 72 -10.04 -9.03 19.45
N ARG A 73 -11.19 -9.62 19.79
CA ARG A 73 -11.85 -10.67 19.00
C ARG A 73 -12.23 -10.22 17.59
N ASP A 74 -12.78 -9.02 17.44
CA ASP A 74 -13.27 -8.54 16.15
C ASP A 74 -12.10 -8.14 15.26
N ASN A 75 -11.07 -7.53 15.84
CA ASN A 75 -9.84 -7.19 15.14
C ASN A 75 -9.08 -8.44 14.66
N ALA A 76 -8.95 -9.45 15.51
CA ALA A 76 -8.37 -10.74 15.12
C ALA A 76 -9.18 -11.40 13.99
N ARG A 77 -10.52 -11.38 14.07
CA ARG A 77 -11.38 -11.87 12.98
C ARG A 77 -11.13 -11.11 11.68
N PHE A 78 -11.02 -9.79 11.74
CA PHE A 78 -10.76 -8.94 10.58
C PHE A 78 -9.42 -9.28 9.91
N ILE A 79 -8.35 -9.43 10.69
CA ILE A 79 -7.00 -9.70 10.18
C ILE A 79 -6.83 -11.13 9.68
N PHE A 80 -7.32 -12.12 10.42
CA PHE A 80 -7.13 -13.53 10.06
C PHE A 80 -8.25 -14.09 9.18
N ASN A 81 -9.32 -13.32 8.96
CA ASN A 81 -10.49 -13.71 8.18
C ASN A 81 -11.09 -15.07 8.62
N ASP A 82 -11.14 -15.29 9.93
CA ASP A 82 -11.69 -16.49 10.57
C ASP A 82 -12.38 -16.11 11.89
N VAL A 83 -13.39 -16.88 12.29
CA VAL A 83 -14.16 -16.62 13.52
C VAL A 83 -13.32 -17.01 14.73
N VAL A 84 -13.20 -16.11 15.70
CA VAL A 84 -12.47 -16.33 16.95
C VAL A 84 -13.44 -16.84 18.02
N LYS A 85 -13.22 -18.08 18.48
CA LYS A 85 -14.00 -18.77 19.52
C LYS A 85 -13.57 -18.37 20.92
N GLY A 86 -12.29 -18.12 21.13
CA GLY A 86 -11.73 -17.83 22.45
C GLY A 86 -10.40 -17.10 22.37
N ILE A 87 -10.10 -16.35 23.43
CA ILE A 87 -8.83 -15.66 23.64
C ILE A 87 -8.38 -16.00 25.06
N GLU A 88 -7.15 -16.49 25.18
CA GLU A 88 -6.50 -16.78 26.46
C GLU A 88 -5.21 -15.98 26.55
N ASN A 89 -4.79 -15.56 27.74
CA ASN A 89 -3.49 -14.93 27.90
C ASN A 89 -2.38 -15.99 27.87
N VAL A 90 -1.22 -15.60 27.33
CA VAL A 90 -0.01 -16.43 27.37
C VAL A 90 0.46 -16.62 28.81
N GLU A 91 0.50 -15.53 29.59
CA GLU A 91 0.82 -15.54 31.02
C GLU A 91 -0.26 -14.82 31.83
N ASP A 92 0.04 -14.44 33.07
CA ASP A 92 -0.91 -13.72 33.92
C ASP A 92 -1.18 -12.30 33.40
N ASP A 93 -0.19 -11.66 32.77
CA ASP A 93 -0.33 -10.34 32.17
C ASP A 93 -0.76 -10.43 30.69
N PRO A 94 -1.85 -9.75 30.27
CA PRO A 94 -2.27 -9.73 28.87
C PRO A 94 -1.22 -9.12 27.92
N ARG A 95 -0.26 -8.36 28.44
CA ARG A 95 0.85 -7.79 27.66
C ARG A 95 1.89 -8.82 27.24
N ASP A 96 1.91 -9.99 27.87
CA ASP A 96 2.86 -11.06 27.54
C ASP A 96 2.45 -11.87 26.30
N GLY A 97 1.21 -11.71 25.84
CA GLY A 97 0.70 -12.30 24.61
C GLY A 97 -0.70 -12.86 24.74
N SER A 98 -1.27 -13.29 23.61
CA SER A 98 -2.62 -13.84 23.55
C SER A 98 -2.69 -15.07 22.64
N ILE A 99 -3.29 -16.15 23.14
CA ILE A 99 -3.60 -17.36 22.39
C ILE A 99 -5.01 -17.23 21.82
N LEU A 100 -5.10 -17.12 20.50
CA LEU A 100 -6.37 -17.00 19.78
C LEU A 100 -6.80 -18.38 19.28
N SER A 101 -8.03 -18.78 19.62
CA SER A 101 -8.65 -20.01 19.13
C SER A 101 -9.64 -19.70 18.01
N PHE A 102 -9.35 -20.15 16.80
CA PHE A 102 -10.22 -19.95 15.64
C PHE A 102 -11.11 -21.15 15.34
N GLU A 103 -12.17 -20.92 14.57
CA GLU A 103 -13.08 -21.96 14.15
C GLU A 103 -12.50 -22.91 13.11
N LYS A 104 -11.75 -22.40 12.12
CA LYS A 104 -11.27 -23.21 10.99
C LYS A 104 -9.76 -23.43 11.01
N ARG A 105 -8.98 -22.40 11.33
CA ARG A 105 -7.50 -22.44 11.20
C ARG A 105 -6.76 -23.04 12.40
N GLY A 106 -7.45 -23.42 13.46
CA GLY A 106 -6.82 -23.87 14.72
C GLY A 106 -6.45 -22.70 15.63
N LYS A 107 -5.34 -22.83 16.37
CA LYS A 107 -4.88 -21.81 17.32
C LYS A 107 -3.64 -21.07 16.81
N ILE A 108 -3.46 -19.83 17.26
CA ILE A 108 -2.24 -19.04 17.07
C ILE A 108 -1.89 -18.34 18.38
N THR A 109 -0.61 -18.20 18.68
CA THR A 109 -0.13 -17.44 19.82
C THR A 109 0.45 -16.11 19.34
N VAL A 110 -0.22 -15.01 19.63
CA VAL A 110 0.24 -13.65 19.30
C VAL A 110 1.14 -13.15 20.41
N LEU A 111 2.36 -12.74 20.08
CA LEU A 111 3.38 -12.32 21.03
C LEU A 111 3.74 -10.83 20.85
N PRO A 112 4.14 -10.14 21.94
CA PRO A 112 4.78 -8.84 21.83
C PRO A 112 6.16 -8.96 21.18
N CYS A 113 6.66 -7.85 20.66
CA CYS A 113 8.02 -7.74 20.17
C CYS A 113 8.68 -6.46 20.69
N ASP A 114 9.92 -6.58 21.14
CA ASP A 114 10.77 -5.43 21.44
C ASP A 114 11.33 -4.92 20.12
N ILE A 115 11.09 -3.64 19.80
CA ILE A 115 11.41 -3.04 18.50
C ILE A 115 12.58 -2.08 18.65
N LYS A 116 13.57 -2.19 17.77
CA LYS A 116 14.64 -1.19 17.64
C LYS A 116 14.88 -0.90 16.17
N ILE A 117 15.27 0.33 15.87
CA ILE A 117 15.60 0.79 14.53
C ILE A 117 17.06 1.22 14.56
N ASP A 118 17.88 0.65 13.69
CA ASP A 118 19.31 0.91 13.61
C ASP A 118 19.75 0.80 12.14
N ASP A 119 20.43 1.83 11.64
CA ASP A 119 21.02 1.87 10.29
C ASP A 119 20.08 1.39 9.16
N GLY A 120 18.83 1.90 9.14
CA GLY A 120 17.84 1.54 8.11
C GLY A 120 17.27 0.12 8.22
N VAL A 121 17.47 -0.55 9.36
CA VAL A 121 16.95 -1.89 9.64
C VAL A 121 16.14 -1.87 10.93
N ILE A 122 14.99 -2.54 10.93
CA ILE A 122 14.20 -2.77 12.14
C ILE A 122 14.55 -4.14 12.69
N SER A 123 14.98 -4.21 13.95
CA SER A 123 15.12 -5.47 14.69
C SER A 123 13.90 -5.70 15.59
N PHE A 124 13.38 -6.91 15.56
CA PHE A 124 12.30 -7.39 16.42
C PHE A 124 12.83 -8.51 17.29
N LYS A 125 12.88 -8.28 18.60
CA LYS A 125 13.23 -9.33 19.56
C LYS A 125 11.95 -9.85 20.20
N ILE A 126 11.73 -11.15 20.11
CA ILE A 126 10.58 -11.83 20.68
C ILE A 126 11.09 -12.78 21.76
N LYS A 127 10.51 -12.71 22.95
CA LYS A 127 10.84 -13.60 24.06
C LYS A 127 10.12 -14.94 23.87
N LYS A 128 10.79 -16.01 24.29
CA LYS A 128 10.23 -17.34 24.31
C LYS A 128 9.08 -17.39 25.32
N PRO A 129 7.85 -17.71 24.90
CA PRO A 129 6.72 -17.76 25.82
C PRO A 129 6.77 -19.03 26.67
N ASN A 130 6.34 -18.95 27.94
CA ASN A 130 6.22 -20.12 28.80
C ASN A 130 5.05 -21.03 28.42
N ARG A 131 4.00 -20.47 27.82
CA ARG A 131 2.82 -21.16 27.33
C ARG A 131 2.53 -20.75 25.89
N TYR A 132 2.21 -21.70 25.03
CA TYR A 132 1.79 -21.41 23.67
C TYR A 132 0.87 -22.51 23.16
N ASP A 133 0.11 -22.18 22.12
CA ASP A 133 -0.65 -23.15 21.34
C ASP A 133 -0.68 -22.74 19.86
N GLY A 134 -0.46 -23.70 18.98
CA GLY A 134 -0.24 -23.47 17.56
C GLY A 134 1.03 -22.67 17.24
N ASN A 135 1.05 -22.06 16.06
CA ASN A 135 2.17 -21.23 15.61
C ASN A 135 2.21 -19.90 16.37
N LEU A 136 3.41 -19.33 16.44
CA LEU A 136 3.65 -18.02 17.02
C LEU A 136 3.47 -16.94 15.96
N TYR A 137 3.03 -15.77 16.38
CA TYR A 137 2.76 -14.66 15.49
C TYR A 137 3.09 -13.32 16.14
N PHE A 138 3.69 -12.42 15.39
CA PHE A 138 3.75 -11.01 15.77
C PHE A 138 3.40 -10.14 14.57
N ARG A 139 2.94 -8.92 14.85
CA ARG A 139 2.59 -7.95 13.81
C ARG A 139 2.97 -6.55 14.25
N VAL A 140 3.51 -5.78 13.31
CA VAL A 140 3.92 -4.40 13.51
C VAL A 140 3.32 -3.50 12.46
N LEU A 141 3.05 -2.26 12.83
CA LEU A 141 2.66 -1.15 11.96
C LEU A 141 3.85 -0.19 11.84
N ILE A 142 4.27 0.11 10.63
CA ILE A 142 5.30 1.09 10.33
C ILE A 142 4.60 2.30 9.71
N LYS A 143 4.74 3.45 10.35
CA LYS A 143 4.31 4.73 9.76
C LYS A 143 5.42 5.23 8.85
N ILE A 144 5.12 5.34 7.56
CA ILE A 144 6.01 5.94 6.58
C ILE A 144 5.76 7.45 6.63
N GLY A 145 6.83 8.24 6.58
CA GLY A 145 6.75 9.71 6.63
C GLY A 145 6.02 10.33 5.42
N ASN A 146 6.57 11.39 4.83
CA ASN A 146 5.97 12.04 3.66
C ASN A 146 6.14 11.25 2.35
N ASP A 147 6.58 9.99 2.43
CA ASP A 147 6.84 9.11 1.29
C ASP A 147 5.65 8.18 1.03
N THR A 148 5.57 7.68 -0.19
CA THR A 148 4.51 6.79 -0.68
C THR A 148 5.07 5.37 -0.81
N ILE A 149 4.26 4.36 -0.52
CA ILE A 149 4.69 2.96 -0.67
C ILE A 149 4.80 2.62 -2.14
N ALA A 150 3.80 3.06 -2.93
CA ALA A 150 3.81 2.89 -4.37
C ALA A 150 4.75 3.90 -5.05
N ILE A 151 5.39 3.47 -6.14
CA ILE A 151 6.01 4.39 -7.08
C ILE A 151 4.88 5.07 -7.88
N ARG A 152 4.72 6.39 -7.69
CA ARG A 152 3.73 7.19 -8.42
C ARG A 152 4.31 7.71 -9.74
N LYS A 153 3.69 7.34 -10.86
CA LYS A 153 3.97 7.90 -12.19
C LYS A 153 2.80 8.74 -12.65
N LYS A 154 3.00 10.06 -12.73
CA LYS A 154 1.99 11.00 -13.22
C LYS A 154 2.05 11.04 -14.75
N GLY A 155 0.96 10.61 -15.39
CA GLY A 155 0.70 10.84 -16.80
C GLY A 155 -0.24 12.03 -17.01
N ILE A 156 -0.56 12.30 -18.27
CA ILE A 156 -1.48 13.41 -18.63
C ILE A 156 -2.91 13.09 -18.19
N ALA A 157 -3.40 11.87 -18.50
CA ALA A 157 -4.78 11.46 -18.23
C ALA A 157 -4.95 10.58 -16.99
N GLN A 158 -3.87 9.93 -16.55
CA GLN A 158 -3.90 8.94 -15.48
C GLN A 158 -2.64 9.05 -14.62
N THR A 159 -2.79 8.77 -13.33
CA THR A 159 -1.66 8.54 -12.41
C THR A 159 -1.57 7.06 -12.10
N SER A 160 -0.42 6.45 -12.36
CA SER A 160 -0.17 5.04 -12.05
C SER A 160 0.56 4.90 -10.71
N TYR A 161 0.11 3.96 -9.90
CA TYR A 161 0.67 3.56 -8.62
C TYR A 161 1.21 2.16 -8.79
N ILE A 162 2.52 2.02 -8.70
CA ILE A 162 3.22 0.77 -8.95
C ILE A 162 3.72 0.23 -7.61
N TYR A 163 3.16 -0.91 -7.21
CA TYR A 163 3.63 -1.69 -6.07
C TYR A 163 4.56 -2.78 -6.61
N ASP A 164 5.81 -2.75 -6.19
CA ASP A 164 6.83 -3.73 -6.55
C ASP A 164 7.46 -4.22 -5.24
N PHE A 165 7.07 -5.40 -4.77
CA PHE A 165 7.61 -5.99 -3.55
C PHE A 165 8.48 -7.18 -3.91
N LYS A 166 9.79 -7.06 -3.66
CA LYS A 166 10.75 -8.15 -3.83
C LYS A 166 11.22 -8.61 -2.46
N ILE A 167 10.77 -9.77 -2.01
CA ILE A 167 11.16 -10.33 -0.71
C ILE A 167 12.31 -11.29 -0.92
N ASN A 168 13.39 -11.10 -0.17
CA ASN A 168 14.54 -12.00 -0.10
C ASN A 168 15.22 -12.27 -1.46
N GLU A 169 15.23 -11.29 -2.37
CA GLU A 169 15.86 -11.45 -3.68
C GLU A 169 17.39 -11.47 -3.55
N THR A 170 18.02 -12.62 -3.84
CA THR A 170 19.45 -12.84 -3.59
C THR A 170 20.34 -12.61 -4.80
N ARG A 171 19.79 -12.59 -6.03
CA ARG A 171 20.60 -12.46 -7.27
C ARG A 171 21.40 -11.14 -7.31
N ASN A 172 20.84 -10.08 -6.74
CA ASN A 172 21.45 -8.75 -6.66
C ASN A 172 21.42 -8.24 -5.21
N LEU A 173 21.94 -9.04 -4.27
CA LEU A 173 21.92 -8.69 -2.85
C LEU A 173 22.64 -7.34 -2.60
N PRO A 174 21.98 -6.34 -1.99
CA PRO A 174 22.61 -5.08 -1.66
C PRO A 174 23.79 -5.24 -0.69
N GLN A 175 24.80 -4.38 -0.84
CA GLN A 175 26.05 -4.45 -0.07
C GLN A 175 25.82 -4.34 1.44
N ASN A 176 24.91 -3.45 1.88
CA ASN A 176 24.55 -3.31 3.29
C ASN A 176 23.94 -4.61 3.86
N ILE A 177 23.13 -5.33 3.07
CA ILE A 177 22.57 -6.62 3.50
C ILE A 177 23.67 -7.69 3.56
N TYR A 178 24.58 -7.71 2.59
CA TYR A 178 25.73 -8.61 2.62
C TYR A 178 26.59 -8.39 3.87
N GLU A 179 26.85 -7.14 4.22
CA GLU A 179 27.59 -6.76 5.44
C GLU A 179 26.85 -7.13 6.71
N LEU A 180 25.53 -6.93 6.77
CA LEU A 180 24.70 -7.37 7.89
C LEU A 180 24.79 -8.88 8.12
N LYS A 181 24.71 -9.68 7.04
CA LYS A 181 24.90 -11.14 7.11
C LYS A 181 26.27 -11.50 7.64
N LYS A 182 27.34 -10.90 7.11
CA LYS A 182 28.72 -11.20 7.48
C LYS A 182 29.06 -10.77 8.91
N ASN A 183 28.69 -9.54 9.30
CA ASN A 183 29.09 -8.92 10.55
C ASN A 183 28.25 -9.41 11.73
N LYS A 184 26.94 -9.60 11.53
CA LYS A 184 26.02 -10.05 12.58
C LYS A 184 25.73 -11.57 12.53
N GLY A 185 26.27 -12.29 11.54
CA GLY A 185 26.03 -13.73 11.37
C GLY A 185 24.57 -14.04 11.03
N LEU A 186 23.94 -13.19 10.22
CA LEU A 186 22.53 -13.30 9.87
C LEU A 186 22.32 -14.14 8.62
N GLU A 187 21.24 -14.90 8.63
CA GLU A 187 20.75 -15.69 7.49
C GLU A 187 19.39 -15.16 7.03
N ILE A 188 19.09 -15.33 5.74
CA ILE A 188 17.80 -14.94 5.18
C ILE A 188 16.76 -15.98 5.60
N CYS A 189 15.68 -15.55 6.22
CA CYS A 189 14.61 -16.44 6.65
C CYS A 189 13.84 -16.99 5.43
N LYS A 190 13.64 -18.29 5.37
CA LYS A 190 12.79 -18.90 4.34
C LYS A 190 11.33 -18.59 4.63
N VAL A 191 10.63 -18.00 3.68
CA VAL A 191 9.17 -17.77 3.73
C VAL A 191 8.49 -18.89 2.97
N LYS A 192 7.45 -19.52 3.56
CA LYS A 192 6.67 -20.57 2.89
C LYS A 192 5.44 -20.05 2.18
N LYS A 193 4.77 -19.05 2.75
CA LYS A 193 3.56 -18.44 2.19
C LYS A 193 3.59 -16.95 2.38
N MET A 194 3.34 -16.22 1.31
CA MET A 194 3.29 -14.77 1.29
C MET A 194 1.88 -14.30 0.96
N PHE A 195 1.41 -13.34 1.73
CA PHE A 195 0.12 -12.69 1.58
C PHE A 195 0.37 -11.19 1.57
N CYS A 196 -0.04 -10.52 0.49
CA CYS A 196 0.08 -9.07 0.37
C CYS A 196 -1.29 -8.47 0.12
N LEU A 197 -1.67 -7.49 0.94
CA LEU A 197 -2.95 -6.81 0.86
C LEU A 197 -2.71 -5.33 0.63
N HIS A 198 -3.10 -4.83 -0.54
CA HIS A 198 -3.03 -3.41 -0.84
C HIS A 198 -4.39 -2.77 -0.60
N ALA A 199 -4.46 -1.80 0.32
CA ALA A 199 -5.58 -0.89 0.41
C ALA A 199 -5.40 0.25 -0.59
N VAL A 200 -6.31 0.31 -1.55
CA VAL A 200 -6.27 1.26 -2.67
C VAL A 200 -7.65 1.92 -2.76
N PRO A 201 -7.75 3.23 -3.07
CA PRO A 201 -9.03 3.87 -3.23
C PRO A 201 -9.90 3.19 -4.30
N ASP A 202 -11.22 3.24 -4.14
CA ASP A 202 -12.18 2.48 -4.94
C ASP A 202 -12.35 2.99 -6.37
N ASN A 203 -11.98 4.25 -6.63
CA ASN A 203 -11.98 4.88 -7.95
C ASN A 203 -10.79 4.45 -8.83
N PHE A 204 -9.92 3.57 -8.34
CA PHE A 204 -8.75 3.10 -9.09
C PHE A 204 -9.11 1.91 -9.97
N VAL A 205 -8.55 1.91 -11.18
CA VAL A 205 -8.59 0.78 -12.10
C VAL A 205 -7.34 -0.08 -11.86
N PHE A 206 -7.56 -1.36 -11.57
CA PHE A 206 -6.50 -2.32 -11.32
C PHE A 206 -5.99 -2.94 -12.63
N SER A 207 -4.67 -2.97 -12.80
CA SER A 207 -3.99 -3.67 -13.89
C SER A 207 -2.96 -4.63 -13.30
N PHE A 208 -3.08 -5.90 -13.67
CA PHE A 208 -2.26 -6.98 -13.13
C PHE A 208 -1.36 -7.56 -14.20
N LEU A 209 -0.09 -7.77 -13.85
CA LEU A 209 0.85 -8.52 -14.69
C LEU A 209 0.77 -10.02 -14.46
N ASP A 210 0.48 -10.45 -13.23
CA ASP A 210 0.39 -11.87 -12.88
C ASP A 210 -0.92 -12.18 -12.14
N SER A 211 -1.92 -12.58 -12.91
CA SER A 211 -3.24 -12.94 -12.38
C SER A 211 -3.22 -14.20 -11.51
N SER A 212 -2.19 -15.05 -11.61
CA SER A 212 -2.10 -16.28 -10.82
C SER A 212 -1.91 -15.99 -9.32
N LYS A 213 -1.31 -14.83 -8.99
CA LYS A 213 -1.08 -14.39 -7.61
C LYS A 213 -2.25 -13.59 -7.04
N LEU A 214 -3.15 -13.09 -7.88
CA LEU A 214 -4.33 -12.36 -7.43
C LEU A 214 -5.37 -13.34 -6.90
N LYS A 215 -5.66 -13.27 -5.61
CA LYS A 215 -6.65 -14.13 -4.97
C LYS A 215 -8.05 -13.54 -5.03
N ASN A 216 -8.21 -12.28 -4.64
CA ASN A 216 -9.46 -11.54 -4.77
C ASN A 216 -9.26 -10.03 -4.63
N ILE A 217 -10.33 -9.28 -4.97
CA ILE A 217 -10.49 -7.87 -4.65
C ILE A 217 -11.80 -7.74 -3.89
N ARG A 218 -11.78 -7.07 -2.73
CA ARG A 218 -12.98 -6.87 -1.90
C ARG A 218 -13.01 -5.45 -1.36
N LYS A 219 -14.18 -4.94 -0.99
CA LYS A 219 -14.27 -3.66 -0.28
C LYS A 219 -13.66 -3.78 1.12
N LEU A 220 -13.02 -2.70 1.57
CA LEU A 220 -12.56 -2.58 2.95
C LEU A 220 -13.76 -2.48 3.89
N GLU A 221 -13.78 -3.31 4.93
CA GLU A 221 -14.75 -3.19 6.01
C GLU A 221 -14.39 -1.99 6.90
N SER A 222 -14.76 -0.77 6.51
CA SER A 222 -14.29 0.47 7.14
C SER A 222 -14.55 0.53 8.66
N ILE A 223 -15.66 -0.03 9.14
CA ILE A 223 -15.99 -0.07 10.57
C ILE A 223 -15.00 -0.96 11.34
N ALA A 224 -14.72 -2.16 10.81
CA ALA A 224 -13.76 -3.08 11.42
C ALA A 224 -12.34 -2.50 11.36
N PHE A 225 -11.98 -1.87 10.24
CA PHE A 225 -10.70 -1.17 10.12
C PHE A 225 -10.53 -0.05 11.14
N GLN A 226 -11.53 0.82 11.30
CA GLN A 226 -11.45 1.94 12.26
C GLN A 226 -11.33 1.46 13.70
N LYS A 227 -11.93 0.30 14.03
CA LYS A 227 -11.74 -0.36 15.32
C LYS A 227 -10.33 -0.95 15.44
N TYR A 228 -9.80 -1.50 14.36
CA TYR A 228 -8.46 -2.09 14.32
C TYR A 228 -7.35 -1.06 14.44
N LEU A 229 -7.40 0.04 13.69
CA LEU A 229 -6.40 1.12 13.68
C LEU A 229 -7.09 2.49 13.87
N PRO A 230 -7.48 2.84 15.11
CA PRO A 230 -8.27 4.04 15.38
C PRO A 230 -7.53 5.35 15.15
N GLU A 231 -6.19 5.31 15.09
CA GLU A 231 -5.33 6.48 14.86
C GLU A 231 -5.41 7.01 13.43
N ILE A 232 -5.80 6.14 12.48
CA ILE A 232 -5.97 6.50 11.07
C ILE A 232 -7.39 7.01 10.90
N LYS A 233 -7.57 8.31 10.65
CA LYS A 233 -8.89 8.98 10.72
C LYS A 233 -9.51 9.24 9.34
N SER A 234 -8.73 9.20 8.27
CA SER A 234 -9.16 9.64 6.93
C SER A 234 -9.86 8.59 6.06
N ILE A 235 -10.29 7.45 6.61
CA ILE A 235 -11.00 6.45 5.79
C ILE A 235 -12.51 6.73 5.81
N SER A 236 -13.00 7.41 4.78
CA SER A 236 -14.42 7.48 4.48
C SER A 236 -14.98 6.08 4.18
N LYS A 237 -16.22 5.85 4.61
CA LYS A 237 -16.89 4.56 4.48
C LYS A 237 -16.94 4.11 3.01
N ASP A 238 -16.58 2.85 2.76
CA ASP A 238 -16.69 2.17 1.45
C ASP A 238 -15.83 2.72 0.30
N CYS A 239 -14.86 3.60 0.59
CA CYS A 239 -14.02 4.28 -0.42
C CYS A 239 -12.70 3.55 -0.77
N TYR A 240 -12.46 2.37 -0.19
CA TYR A 240 -11.23 1.62 -0.42
C TYR A 240 -11.54 0.16 -0.76
N ASN A 241 -10.77 -0.36 -1.71
CA ASN A 241 -10.68 -1.77 -2.05
C ASN A 241 -9.42 -2.37 -1.44
N ILE A 242 -9.53 -3.60 -0.97
CA ILE A 242 -8.42 -4.46 -0.59
C ILE A 242 -8.14 -5.43 -1.73
N MET A 243 -6.98 -5.25 -2.34
CA MET A 243 -6.45 -6.14 -3.36
C MET A 243 -5.58 -7.20 -2.68
N PHE A 244 -5.99 -8.46 -2.74
CA PHE A 244 -5.34 -9.55 -2.04
C PHE A 244 -4.51 -10.41 -2.99
N LEU A 245 -3.20 -10.34 -2.81
CA LEU A 245 -2.20 -11.16 -3.50
C LEU A 245 -1.72 -12.28 -2.58
N LYS A 246 -1.46 -13.44 -3.18
CA LYS A 246 -0.90 -14.61 -2.50
C LYS A 246 0.15 -15.26 -3.40
N ASP A 247 1.29 -15.63 -2.82
CA ASP A 247 2.31 -16.44 -3.47
C ASP A 247 2.76 -17.51 -2.45
N ASP A 248 2.84 -18.76 -2.87
CA ASP A 248 3.21 -19.88 -2.00
C ASP A 248 4.56 -20.45 -2.48
N ASP A 249 5.30 -21.11 -1.59
CA ASP A 249 6.48 -21.90 -1.91
C ASP A 249 6.08 -23.16 -2.72
N HIS A 250 5.85 -22.96 -4.01
CA HIS A 250 5.90 -24.04 -4.99
C HIS A 250 7.37 -24.16 -5.44
N ASP A 251 7.94 -25.35 -5.30
CA ASP A 251 9.28 -25.74 -5.80
C ASP A 251 10.52 -25.21 -5.05
N GLY A 252 10.43 -24.95 -3.74
CA GLY A 252 11.60 -24.60 -2.92
C GLY A 252 12.10 -23.18 -3.16
N LYS A 253 11.18 -22.29 -3.53
CA LYS A 253 11.41 -20.88 -3.87
C LYS A 253 11.90 -20.12 -2.64
N GLU A 254 13.01 -19.40 -2.79
CA GLU A 254 13.64 -18.64 -1.70
C GLU A 254 13.34 -17.14 -1.76
N SER A 255 12.90 -16.63 -2.92
CA SER A 255 12.54 -15.23 -3.13
C SER A 255 11.14 -15.06 -3.72
N TYR A 256 10.50 -13.94 -3.40
CA TYR A 256 9.16 -13.60 -3.84
C TYR A 256 9.16 -12.25 -4.55
N SER A 257 8.37 -12.14 -5.63
CA SER A 257 8.16 -10.88 -6.35
C SER A 257 6.67 -10.69 -6.56
N LEU A 258 6.11 -9.63 -5.99
CA LEU A 258 4.72 -9.22 -6.18
C LEU A 258 4.72 -7.86 -6.88
N PHE A 259 4.14 -7.84 -8.07
CA PHE A 259 4.06 -6.63 -8.87
C PHE A 259 2.61 -6.33 -9.20
N SER A 260 2.17 -5.11 -8.93
CA SER A 260 0.80 -4.66 -9.19
C SER A 260 0.76 -3.20 -9.58
N ILE A 261 -0.09 -2.86 -10.55
CA ILE A 261 -0.31 -1.49 -10.99
C ILE A 261 -1.75 -1.12 -10.72
N CYS A 262 -1.94 -0.02 -10.00
CA CYS A 262 -3.24 0.61 -9.85
C CYS A 262 -3.22 1.96 -10.59
N THR A 263 -4.30 2.34 -11.25
CA THR A 263 -4.36 3.58 -12.02
C THR A 263 -5.54 4.43 -11.58
N GLU A 264 -5.28 5.71 -11.37
CA GLU A 264 -6.26 6.72 -11.07
C GLU A 264 -6.48 7.59 -12.31
N GLU A 265 -7.73 7.74 -12.76
CA GLU A 265 -8.06 8.66 -13.86
C GLU A 265 -8.06 10.10 -13.34
N THR A 266 -7.11 10.91 -13.77
CA THR A 266 -6.99 12.33 -13.41
C THR A 266 -7.76 13.23 -14.37
N ILE A 267 -7.83 12.87 -15.65
CA ILE A 267 -8.61 13.56 -16.67
C ILE A 267 -9.50 12.55 -17.38
N GLY A 268 -10.81 12.78 -17.29
CA GLY A 268 -11.80 11.92 -17.92
C GLY A 268 -11.64 11.90 -19.44
N SER A 269 -11.82 10.75 -20.08
CA SER A 269 -11.84 10.65 -21.56
C SER A 269 -12.80 11.66 -22.22
N LYS A 270 -13.92 12.00 -21.55
CA LYS A 270 -14.86 13.05 -21.99
C LYS A 270 -14.25 14.46 -21.96
N GLN A 271 -13.44 14.78 -20.96
CA GLN A 271 -12.77 16.07 -20.85
C GLN A 271 -11.70 16.23 -21.93
N ILE A 272 -10.96 15.15 -22.24
CA ILE A 272 -10.01 15.12 -23.36
C ILE A 272 -10.72 15.34 -24.69
N ALA A 273 -11.82 14.60 -24.94
CA ALA A 273 -12.61 14.77 -26.16
C ALA A 273 -13.20 16.18 -26.30
N LEU A 274 -13.69 16.76 -25.18
CA LEU A 274 -14.18 18.14 -25.14
C LEU A 274 -13.09 19.15 -25.49
N ALA A 275 -11.88 19.00 -24.94
CA ALA A 275 -10.76 19.87 -25.22
C ALA A 275 -10.33 19.81 -26.69
N ILE A 276 -10.25 18.60 -27.27
CA ILE A 276 -9.93 18.40 -28.69
C ILE A 276 -11.02 19.01 -29.58
N GLY A 277 -12.29 18.73 -29.28
CA GLY A 277 -13.42 19.25 -30.06
C GLY A 277 -13.51 20.77 -30.03
N ALA A 278 -13.30 21.39 -28.86
CA ALA A 278 -13.24 22.83 -28.73
C ALA A 278 -12.07 23.44 -29.50
N ASN A 279 -10.89 22.81 -29.47
CA ASN A 279 -9.73 23.29 -30.22
C ASN A 279 -9.96 23.24 -31.73
N ILE A 280 -10.57 22.16 -32.24
CA ILE A 280 -10.95 22.04 -33.65
C ILE A 280 -11.98 23.11 -34.02
N LEU A 281 -13.02 23.30 -33.20
CA LEU A 281 -14.06 24.30 -33.45
C LEU A 281 -13.48 25.73 -33.48
N CYS A 282 -12.66 26.10 -32.50
CA CYS A 282 -11.99 27.40 -32.48
C CYS A 282 -11.05 27.58 -33.69
N SER A 283 -10.31 26.54 -34.07
CA SER A 283 -9.44 26.58 -35.25
C SER A 283 -10.24 26.83 -36.54
N LEU A 284 -11.41 26.19 -36.69
CA LEU A 284 -12.31 26.42 -37.82
C LEU A 284 -12.90 27.84 -37.81
N LEU A 285 -13.28 28.37 -36.65
CA LEU A 285 -13.75 29.74 -36.49
C LEU A 285 -12.69 30.75 -36.94
N PHE A 286 -11.43 30.58 -36.50
CA PHE A 286 -10.33 31.44 -36.92
C PHE A 286 -10.00 31.28 -38.41
N ALA A 287 -10.03 30.07 -38.96
CA ALA A 287 -9.82 29.84 -40.38
C ALA A 287 -10.90 30.53 -41.22
N PHE A 288 -12.18 30.38 -40.85
CA PHE A 288 -13.29 31.03 -41.55
C PHE A 288 -13.19 32.56 -41.50
N SER A 289 -12.85 33.09 -40.32
CA SER A 289 -12.57 34.50 -40.14
C SER A 289 -11.43 34.97 -41.06
N SER A 290 -10.32 34.24 -41.11
CA SER A 290 -9.17 34.60 -41.94
C SER A 290 -9.47 34.63 -43.44
N LEU A 291 -10.38 33.77 -43.92
CA LEU A 291 -10.80 33.72 -45.33
C LEU A 291 -11.66 34.93 -45.74
N ARG A 292 -12.37 35.53 -44.79
CA ARG A 292 -13.28 36.67 -45.03
C ARG A 292 -12.70 38.01 -44.59
N TYR A 293 -11.66 38.00 -43.77
CA TYR A 293 -11.11 39.22 -43.17
C TYR A 293 -10.42 40.09 -44.22
N ILE A 294 -10.97 41.29 -44.42
CA ILE A 294 -10.39 42.34 -45.25
C ILE A 294 -10.18 43.53 -44.33
N LYS A 295 -8.92 43.99 -44.22
CA LYS A 295 -8.53 45.09 -43.33
C LYS A 295 -8.89 46.43 -43.98
N ASP A 296 -9.73 47.22 -43.32
CA ASP A 296 -10.02 48.60 -43.70
C ASP A 296 -9.25 49.55 -42.78
N SER A 297 -8.44 50.45 -43.34
CA SER A 297 -7.67 51.42 -42.55
C SER A 297 -8.51 52.54 -41.92
N ASN A 298 -9.77 52.71 -42.34
CA ASN A 298 -10.64 53.80 -41.90
C ASN A 298 -11.56 53.44 -40.72
N ILE A 299 -11.59 52.18 -40.31
CA ILE A 299 -12.44 51.68 -39.21
C ILE A 299 -11.57 51.38 -37.99
N GLU A 300 -12.07 51.63 -36.78
CA GLU A 300 -11.34 51.25 -35.57
C GLU A 300 -11.17 49.73 -35.45
N TRP A 301 -10.01 49.29 -34.97
CA TRP A 301 -9.58 47.88 -35.03
C TRP A 301 -10.55 46.91 -34.33
N TYR A 302 -11.19 47.32 -33.23
CA TYR A 302 -12.10 46.46 -32.46
C TYR A 302 -13.46 46.28 -33.15
N CYS A 303 -13.90 47.24 -33.96
CA CYS A 303 -15.12 47.13 -34.78
C CYS A 303 -14.94 46.19 -35.98
N GLN A 304 -13.68 45.94 -36.38
CA GLN A 304 -13.34 45.05 -37.49
C GLN A 304 -13.18 43.59 -37.07
N ILE A 305 -13.18 43.28 -35.76
CA ILE A 305 -12.99 41.92 -35.26
C ILE A 305 -14.18 41.06 -35.66
N PRO A 306 -13.98 40.02 -36.48
CA PRO A 306 -15.06 39.13 -36.88
C PRO A 306 -15.68 38.41 -35.67
N TRP A 307 -16.99 38.17 -35.72
CA TRP A 307 -17.74 37.59 -34.61
C TRP A 307 -17.20 36.20 -34.20
N GLU A 308 -16.53 35.49 -35.10
CA GLU A 308 -15.89 34.20 -34.89
C GLU A 308 -14.84 34.26 -33.75
N TYR A 309 -14.13 35.39 -33.59
CA TYR A 309 -13.19 35.59 -32.48
C TYR A 309 -13.91 35.70 -31.14
N TRP A 310 -15.05 36.40 -31.11
CA TRP A 310 -15.90 36.51 -29.92
C TRP A 310 -16.55 35.16 -29.57
N GLY A 311 -16.89 34.36 -30.58
CA GLY A 311 -17.33 32.98 -30.43
C GLY A 311 -16.26 32.08 -29.80
N ALA A 312 -15.03 32.12 -30.32
CA ALA A 312 -13.91 31.37 -29.76
C ALA A 312 -13.56 31.81 -28.32
N LEU A 313 -13.61 33.11 -28.04
CA LEU A 313 -13.41 33.63 -26.68
C LEU A 313 -14.51 33.15 -25.72
N SER A 314 -15.76 33.12 -26.17
CA SER A 314 -16.88 32.60 -25.37
C SER A 314 -16.72 31.11 -25.06
N ILE A 315 -16.27 30.30 -26.02
CA ILE A 315 -15.94 28.88 -25.81
C ILE A 315 -14.83 28.73 -24.76
N LEU A 316 -13.77 29.55 -24.86
CA LEU A 316 -12.68 29.55 -23.88
C LEU A 316 -13.18 29.85 -22.47
N VAL A 317 -13.98 30.91 -22.30
CA VAL A 317 -14.54 31.31 -21.01
C VAL A 317 -15.43 30.22 -20.43
N LEU A 318 -16.32 29.63 -21.24
CA LEU A 318 -17.19 28.53 -20.81
C LEU A 318 -16.40 27.29 -20.38
N LEU A 319 -15.32 26.95 -21.09
CA LEU A 319 -14.43 25.84 -20.70
C LEU A 319 -13.68 26.14 -19.42
N PHE A 320 -13.21 27.38 -19.23
CA PHE A 320 -12.54 27.80 -18.01
C PHE A 320 -13.50 27.70 -16.82
N ILE A 321 -14.73 28.17 -16.97
CA ILE A 321 -15.77 28.00 -15.95
C ILE A 321 -16.01 26.51 -15.70
N TYR A 322 -16.20 25.69 -16.74
CA TYR A 322 -16.43 24.25 -16.57
C TYR A 322 -15.29 23.51 -15.86
N LEU A 323 -14.04 23.86 -16.13
CA LEU A 323 -12.85 23.22 -15.54
C LEU A 323 -12.55 23.69 -14.11
N PHE A 324 -12.78 24.97 -13.81
CA PHE A 324 -12.44 25.56 -12.50
C PHE A 324 -13.61 25.72 -11.55
N THR A 325 -14.85 25.45 -12.00
CA THR A 325 -15.98 25.32 -11.07
C THR A 325 -15.87 23.94 -10.42
N PRO A 326 -15.72 23.84 -9.09
CA PRO A 326 -15.73 22.56 -8.41
C PRO A 326 -17.14 21.98 -8.56
N LEU A 327 -17.33 21.11 -9.55
CA LEU A 327 -18.40 20.14 -9.50
C LEU A 327 -18.13 19.34 -8.24
N LYS A 328 -18.88 19.63 -7.17
CA LYS A 328 -18.90 18.82 -5.95
C LYS A 328 -19.06 17.38 -6.38
N LYS A 329 -17.95 16.64 -6.50
CA LYS A 329 -18.00 15.19 -6.43
C LYS A 329 -18.58 14.94 -5.05
N LYS A 330 -19.79 14.39 -5.00
CA LYS A 330 -20.34 13.84 -3.77
C LYS A 330 -19.35 12.76 -3.35
N PHE A 331 -18.53 13.08 -2.35
CA PHE A 331 -17.74 12.13 -1.60
C PHE A 331 -18.69 11.20 -0.83
#